data_AF-A0A2T7TQY8-F1
#
_entry.id   AF-A0A2T7TQY8-F1
#
_cell.length_a   1.000
_cell.length_b   1.000
_cell.length_c   1.000
_cell.angle_alpha   90.00
_cell.angle_beta   90.00
_cell.angle_gamma   90.00
#
_symmetry.space_group_name_H-M   'P 1'
#
loop_
_entity.id
_entity.type
_entity.pdbx_description
1 polymer ?
#
loop_
_entity_poly.entity_id
_entity_poly.type
_entity_poly.pdbx_seq_one_letter_code
_entity_poly.pdbx_strand_id
1 'polypeptide(L)'
;MSWRNHFHTLDITLRATARRGYFQPGFREKNPVHLFLAITDHFEPQVHRRGQNIARRRLEQWLQEYPLIAARHQDYDGRSPAHSFFYPWDEYDEWEFSHLMELCAAGWGEIEIHLHHRDDTEVSLRQKIREGIETYRAHGALSTWPSGRPAWGFIHGNFALANSRCEGDANFCGVNNELAILEQEGCYADFTFPAWKSMSQPRQLNSIYYAAGDPACPKCYDRGVPAQHMSPRHSGVILVQGPLVPHLKPARGGLFRPAMDDGTLTAKLGYSAERLDRWVQARVHVQGRPDWLFIKLSCHGAEDGDREALLSRDLDALFSDAEARYNDGERFRLHYVTAREMYNLIAAAEAGLDGEPGELRDWMIPPPRSPSYQGREAGLAG
;
A
#
# COMPACT_ATOMS: atom_id res chain seq x y z
N MET A 1 -26.34 10.33 -2.90
CA MET A 1 -25.10 10.10 -3.68
C MET A 1 -25.13 11.10 -4.83
N SER A 2 -24.21 12.06 -4.89
CA SER A 2 -24.23 13.13 -5.90
C SER A 2 -24.14 12.57 -7.33
N TRP A 3 -24.75 13.26 -8.31
CA TRP A 3 -24.65 12.91 -9.74
C TRP A 3 -23.19 12.76 -10.20
N ARG A 4 -22.29 13.61 -9.68
CA ARG A 4 -20.83 13.55 -9.97
C ARG A 4 -20.21 12.20 -9.58
N ASN A 5 -20.57 11.64 -8.42
CA ASN A 5 -20.02 10.36 -7.96
C ASN A 5 -20.49 9.19 -8.84
N HIS A 6 -21.70 9.28 -9.43
CA HIS A 6 -22.17 8.29 -10.40
C HIS A 6 -21.36 8.33 -11.70
N PHE A 7 -21.02 9.52 -12.20
CA PHE A 7 -20.16 9.66 -13.38
C PHE A 7 -18.77 9.05 -13.18
N HIS A 8 -18.11 9.36 -12.07
CA HIS A 8 -16.78 8.77 -11.77
C HIS A 8 -16.84 7.25 -11.63
N THR A 9 -17.87 6.73 -10.96
CA THR A 9 -18.10 5.29 -10.83
C THR A 9 -18.20 4.63 -12.22
N LEU A 10 -19.02 5.18 -13.11
CA LEU A 10 -19.24 4.63 -14.46
C LEU A 10 -17.95 4.70 -15.31
N ASP A 11 -17.28 5.85 -15.33
CA ASP A 11 -16.04 6.03 -16.10
C ASP A 11 -14.94 5.05 -15.66
N ILE A 12 -14.70 4.93 -14.35
CA ILE A 12 -13.69 4.01 -13.83
C ILE A 12 -14.07 2.55 -14.15
N THR A 13 -15.35 2.16 -14.03
CA THR A 13 -15.80 0.80 -14.40
C THR A 13 -15.58 0.50 -15.88
N LEU A 14 -15.88 1.45 -16.78
CA LEU A 14 -15.65 1.28 -18.22
C LEU A 14 -14.16 1.08 -18.52
N ARG A 15 -13.29 1.92 -17.94
CA ARG A 15 -11.83 1.81 -18.10
C ARG A 15 -11.29 0.48 -17.60
N ALA A 16 -11.74 0.03 -16.42
CA ALA A 16 -11.30 -1.24 -15.84
C ALA A 16 -11.80 -2.45 -16.66
N THR A 17 -13.02 -2.38 -17.20
CA THR A 17 -13.59 -3.45 -18.05
C THR A 17 -12.87 -3.54 -19.39
N ALA A 18 -12.61 -2.39 -20.04
CA ALA A 18 -11.87 -2.34 -21.29
C ALA A 18 -10.47 -2.96 -21.14
N ARG A 19 -9.77 -2.64 -20.05
CA ARG A 19 -8.45 -3.22 -19.76
C ARG A 19 -8.51 -4.74 -19.60
N ARG A 20 -9.54 -5.28 -18.93
CA ARG A 20 -9.72 -6.74 -18.76
C ARG A 20 -9.84 -7.48 -20.10
N GLY A 21 -10.40 -6.83 -21.14
CA GLY A 21 -10.62 -7.42 -22.46
C GLY A 21 -9.38 -7.56 -23.37
N TYR A 22 -8.25 -6.93 -23.02
CA TYR A 22 -7.03 -6.92 -23.86
C TYR A 22 -6.03 -8.05 -23.56
N PHE A 23 -6.38 -9.05 -22.75
CA PHE A 23 -5.41 -10.04 -22.31
C PHE A 23 -5.56 -11.40 -22.99
N GLN A 24 -4.49 -11.82 -23.67
CA GLN A 24 -4.34 -13.14 -24.26
C GLN A 24 -3.90 -14.16 -23.19
N PRO A 25 -4.52 -15.36 -23.14
CA PRO A 25 -4.04 -16.45 -22.31
C PRO A 25 -2.80 -17.08 -23.00
N GLY A 26 -1.61 -16.84 -22.45
CA GLY A 26 -0.39 -17.32 -23.11
C GLY A 26 0.88 -17.38 -22.27
N PHE A 27 0.83 -17.21 -20.94
CA PHE A 27 2.02 -17.42 -20.11
C PHE A 27 2.18 -18.90 -19.77
N ARG A 28 3.02 -19.59 -20.54
CA ARG A 28 3.77 -20.76 -20.05
C ARG A 28 5.09 -20.23 -19.52
N GLU A 29 5.12 -19.84 -18.26
CA GLU A 29 6.40 -19.49 -17.63
C GLU A 29 7.23 -20.75 -17.41
N LYS A 30 8.53 -20.66 -17.69
CA LYS A 30 9.51 -21.69 -17.31
C LYS A 30 9.90 -21.59 -15.83
N ASN A 31 9.51 -20.50 -15.16
CA ASN A 31 9.83 -20.14 -13.78
C ASN A 31 8.52 -19.97 -12.98
N PRO A 32 8.56 -20.09 -11.64
CA PRO A 32 7.40 -19.79 -10.81
C PRO A 32 7.02 -18.30 -10.89
N VAL A 33 5.72 -18.01 -10.75
CA VAL A 33 5.21 -16.65 -10.57
C VAL A 33 5.41 -16.25 -9.10
N HIS A 34 6.01 -15.09 -8.87
CA HIS A 34 6.20 -14.53 -7.54
C HIS A 34 5.06 -13.59 -7.18
N LEU A 35 4.43 -13.80 -6.02
CA LEU A 35 3.35 -12.97 -5.50
C LEU A 35 3.84 -12.17 -4.30
N PHE A 36 3.97 -10.86 -4.46
CA PHE A 36 4.34 -9.93 -3.40
C PHE A 36 3.08 -9.32 -2.78
N LEU A 37 2.70 -9.80 -1.60
CA LEU A 37 1.50 -9.35 -0.89
C LEU A 37 1.88 -8.31 0.18
N ALA A 38 1.39 -7.09 0.03
CA ALA A 38 1.48 -6.04 1.06
C ALA A 38 0.09 -5.56 1.48
N ILE A 39 -0.05 -5.21 2.76
CA ILE A 39 -1.19 -4.47 3.28
C ILE A 39 -0.70 -3.08 3.70
N THR A 40 -1.18 -2.05 3.01
CA THR A 40 -0.88 -0.64 3.29
C THR A 40 -2.04 -0.03 4.04
N ASP A 41 -1.91 0.09 5.35
CA ASP A 41 -2.99 0.43 6.26
C ASP A 41 -3.08 1.93 6.52
N HIS A 42 -4.24 2.52 6.27
CA HIS A 42 -4.58 3.86 6.77
C HIS A 42 -4.84 3.75 8.28
N PHE A 43 -3.76 3.61 9.05
CA PHE A 43 -3.83 3.22 10.45
C PHE A 43 -4.10 4.44 11.32
N GLU A 44 -5.38 4.74 11.55
CA GLU A 44 -5.87 5.92 12.28
C GLU A 44 -6.51 5.54 13.64
N PRO A 45 -5.76 5.26 14.71
CA PRO A 45 -6.34 5.00 16.04
C PRO A 45 -7.27 6.10 16.52
N GLN A 46 -6.97 7.35 16.17
CA GLN A 46 -7.73 8.55 16.52
C GLN A 46 -8.98 8.78 15.65
N VAL A 47 -9.30 7.87 14.72
CA VAL A 47 -10.44 8.02 13.80
C VAL A 47 -11.74 8.37 14.54
N HIS A 48 -12.45 9.36 14.00
CA HIS A 48 -13.66 9.98 14.58
C HIS A 48 -13.46 10.73 15.90
N ARG A 49 -12.22 10.93 16.37
CA ARG A 49 -11.86 11.71 17.57
C ARG A 49 -12.70 11.35 18.80
N ARG A 50 -12.88 10.05 19.03
CA ARG A 50 -13.72 9.53 20.13
C ARG A 50 -13.04 9.55 21.51
N GLY A 51 -11.84 10.12 21.60
CA GLY A 51 -11.06 10.26 22.82
C GLY A 51 -9.97 9.21 22.96
N GLN A 52 -8.89 9.59 23.65
CA GLN A 52 -7.64 8.82 23.74
C GLN A 52 -7.84 7.38 24.23
N ASN A 53 -8.72 7.15 25.21
CA ASN A 53 -8.95 5.78 25.73
C ASN A 53 -9.50 4.80 24.68
N ILE A 54 -10.22 5.29 23.66
CA ILE A 54 -10.70 4.44 22.56
C ILE A 54 -9.55 4.16 21.59
N ALA A 55 -8.78 5.18 21.23
CA ALA A 55 -7.61 5.04 20.35
C ALA A 55 -6.57 4.07 20.94
N ARG A 56 -6.30 4.16 22.25
CA ARG A 56 -5.43 3.21 22.95
C ARG A 56 -5.94 1.78 22.88
N ARG A 57 -7.22 1.53 23.16
CA ARG A 57 -7.81 0.18 23.05
C ARG A 57 -7.74 -0.39 21.63
N ARG A 58 -7.89 0.48 20.61
CA ARG A 58 -7.73 0.07 19.21
C ARG A 58 -6.33 -0.47 18.96
N LEU A 59 -5.31 0.27 19.39
CA LEU A 59 -3.92 -0.13 19.28
C LEU A 59 -3.59 -1.36 20.13
N GLU A 60 -4.04 -1.41 21.39
CA GLU A 60 -3.78 -2.54 22.31
C GLU A 60 -4.21 -3.89 21.71
N GLN A 61 -5.35 -3.93 20.99
CA GLN A 61 -5.77 -5.16 20.33
C GLN A 61 -4.81 -5.56 19.20
N TRP A 62 -4.29 -4.62 18.42
CA TRP A 62 -3.26 -4.90 17.41
C TRP A 62 -1.97 -5.44 18.05
N LEU A 63 -1.52 -4.82 19.14
CA LEU A 63 -0.32 -5.25 19.87
C LEU A 63 -0.44 -6.70 20.38
N GLN A 64 -1.65 -7.12 20.76
CA GLN A 64 -1.91 -8.43 21.33
C GLN A 64 -2.22 -9.50 20.28
N GLU A 65 -3.08 -9.18 19.30
CA GLU A 65 -3.66 -10.18 18.41
C GLU A 65 -2.87 -10.35 17.11
N TYR A 66 -2.36 -9.26 16.51
CA TYR A 66 -1.69 -9.37 15.22
C TYR A 66 -0.45 -10.28 15.25
N PRO A 67 0.45 -10.20 16.25
CA PRO A 67 1.56 -11.16 16.37
C PRO A 67 1.10 -12.62 16.43
N LEU A 68 0.00 -12.91 17.14
CA LEU A 68 -0.53 -14.26 17.29
C LEU A 68 -1.11 -14.82 15.99
N ILE A 69 -1.66 -13.94 15.15
CA ILE A 69 -2.14 -14.28 13.81
C ILE A 69 -0.93 -14.50 12.91
N ALA A 70 -0.10 -13.47 12.73
CA ALA A 70 1.03 -13.47 11.81
C ALA A 70 2.03 -14.61 12.09
N ALA A 71 2.28 -14.98 13.36
CA ALA A 71 3.19 -16.06 13.72
C ALA A 71 2.77 -17.46 13.21
N ARG A 72 1.52 -17.64 12.79
CA ARG A 72 1.01 -18.91 12.24
C ARG A 72 1.29 -19.07 10.76
N HIS A 73 1.73 -18.00 10.12
CA HIS A 73 1.80 -17.84 8.66
C HIS A 73 3.24 -17.62 8.24
N GLN A 74 3.61 -18.22 7.12
CA GLN A 74 4.96 -18.14 6.55
C GLN A 74 4.87 -18.16 5.02
N ASP A 75 5.60 -17.25 4.40
CA ASP A 75 5.76 -17.21 2.96
C ASP A 75 6.83 -18.19 2.46
N TYR A 76 7.16 -18.14 1.16
CA TYR A 76 8.14 -19.02 0.54
C TYR A 76 9.52 -18.95 1.21
N ASP A 77 9.90 -17.77 1.73
CA ASP A 77 11.19 -17.52 2.37
C ASP A 77 11.16 -17.84 3.88
N GLY A 78 10.05 -18.38 4.39
CA GLY A 78 9.83 -18.64 5.82
C GLY A 78 9.55 -17.37 6.63
N ARG A 79 9.22 -16.24 5.99
CA ARG A 79 8.92 -14.99 6.68
C ARG A 79 7.44 -14.88 7.00
N SER A 80 7.12 -14.48 8.23
CA SER A 80 5.76 -14.12 8.63
C SER A 80 5.31 -12.81 8.01
N PRO A 81 4.00 -12.60 7.81
CA PRO A 81 3.50 -11.33 7.30
C PRO A 81 3.83 -10.18 8.24
N ALA A 82 4.43 -9.14 7.67
CA ALA A 82 4.69 -7.86 8.32
C ALA A 82 3.73 -6.81 7.75
N HIS A 83 3.13 -6.01 8.63
CA HIS A 83 2.13 -5.01 8.25
C HIS A 83 2.77 -3.66 7.94
N SER A 84 2.23 -2.89 6.99
CA SER A 84 2.69 -1.52 6.75
C SER A 84 1.69 -0.52 7.35
N PHE A 85 2.06 0.04 8.49
CA PHE A 85 1.24 1.02 9.21
C PHE A 85 1.55 2.42 8.69
N PHE A 86 0.66 2.98 7.85
CA PHE A 86 0.74 4.39 7.49
C PHE A 86 0.05 5.19 8.61
N TYR A 87 0.85 5.61 9.60
CA TYR A 87 0.36 6.30 10.79
C TYR A 87 0.20 7.81 10.50
N PRO A 88 -0.92 8.46 10.87
CA PRO A 88 -1.22 9.84 10.51
C PRO A 88 -0.38 10.83 11.34
N TRP A 89 0.49 11.61 10.67
CA TRP A 89 1.26 12.66 11.34
C TRP A 89 0.38 13.73 11.98
N ASP A 90 -0.71 14.12 11.31
CA ASP A 90 -1.64 15.15 11.81
C ASP A 90 -2.51 14.70 13.00
N GLU A 91 -2.47 13.40 13.34
CA GLU A 91 -3.14 12.84 14.52
C GLU A 91 -2.15 12.20 15.50
N TYR A 92 -0.88 12.62 15.47
CA TYR A 92 0.18 12.05 16.29
C TYR A 92 -0.13 12.05 17.78
N ASP A 93 0.00 10.87 18.39
CA ASP A 93 0.06 10.65 19.83
C ASP A 93 1.33 9.86 20.17
N GLU A 94 2.12 10.38 21.11
CA GLU A 94 3.42 9.79 21.47
C GLU A 94 3.30 8.38 22.05
N TRP A 95 2.25 8.13 22.84
CA TRP A 95 2.03 6.81 23.44
C TRP A 95 1.70 5.80 22.34
N GLU A 96 0.79 6.14 21.43
CA GLU A 96 0.42 5.27 20.32
C GLU A 96 1.62 4.95 19.42
N PHE A 97 2.37 5.99 19.02
CA PHE A 97 3.50 5.83 18.12
C PHE A 97 4.59 4.95 18.74
N SER A 98 4.92 5.19 20.02
CA SER A 98 5.97 4.42 20.73
C SER A 98 5.61 2.93 20.85
N HIS A 99 4.37 2.59 21.19
CA HIS A 99 3.96 1.20 21.33
C HIS A 99 3.79 0.50 19.97
N LEU A 100 3.35 1.24 18.94
CA LEU A 100 3.36 0.72 17.57
C LEU A 100 4.79 0.44 17.08
N MET A 101 5.75 1.27 17.49
CA MET A 101 7.17 1.01 17.22
C MET A 101 7.71 -0.24 17.92
N GLU A 102 7.23 -0.59 19.12
CA GLU A 102 7.58 -1.86 19.79
C GLU A 102 7.09 -3.07 18.98
N LEU A 103 5.87 -3.01 18.44
CA LEU A 103 5.33 -4.05 17.55
C LEU A 103 6.18 -4.18 16.28
N CYS A 104 6.53 -3.05 15.67
CA CYS A 104 7.37 -3.01 14.46
C CYS A 104 8.77 -3.56 14.74
N ALA A 105 9.36 -3.17 15.86
CA ALA A 105 10.66 -3.64 16.34
C ALA A 105 10.72 -5.15 16.58
N ALA A 106 9.62 -5.76 17.01
CA ALA A 106 9.48 -7.22 17.12
C ALA A 106 9.34 -7.90 15.74
N GLY A 107 9.34 -7.13 14.65
CA GLY A 107 9.35 -7.62 13.27
C GLY A 107 7.98 -7.92 12.70
N TRP A 108 6.91 -7.35 13.29
CA TRP A 108 5.52 -7.51 12.86
C TRP A 108 5.04 -6.38 11.94
N GLY A 109 5.89 -5.41 11.60
CA GLY A 109 5.52 -4.36 10.66
C GLY A 109 6.50 -3.21 10.58
N GLU A 110 6.22 -2.27 9.70
CA GLU A 110 6.97 -1.03 9.52
C GLU A 110 6.00 0.17 9.55
N ILE A 111 6.47 1.32 10.05
CA ILE A 111 5.71 2.57 10.06
C ILE A 111 6.15 3.44 8.88
N GLU A 112 5.17 3.96 8.15
CA GLU A 112 5.31 4.88 7.03
C GLU A 112 4.44 6.14 7.24
N ILE A 113 4.59 7.16 6.40
CA ILE A 113 3.92 8.46 6.60
C ILE A 113 2.53 8.46 5.97
N HIS A 114 1.53 8.73 6.81
CA HIS A 114 0.19 9.12 6.42
C HIS A 114 -0.04 10.58 6.79
N LEU A 115 -0.72 11.33 5.93
CA LEU A 115 -1.06 12.71 6.25
C LEU A 115 -2.43 13.10 5.71
N HIS A 116 -3.29 13.60 6.58
CA HIS A 116 -4.41 14.43 6.17
C HIS A 116 -3.95 15.88 6.13
N HIS A 117 -4.20 16.53 5.01
CA HIS A 117 -4.00 17.96 4.90
C HIS A 117 -5.01 18.58 3.94
N ARG A 118 -5.23 19.89 4.09
CA ARG A 118 -6.25 20.64 3.38
C ARG A 118 -5.79 22.08 3.26
N ASP A 119 -6.17 22.72 2.15
CA ASP A 119 -5.89 24.13 1.89
C ASP A 119 -4.41 24.51 2.11
N ASP A 120 -3.48 23.55 1.96
CA ASP A 120 -2.06 23.77 2.19
C ASP A 120 -1.42 24.52 1.02
N THR A 121 -0.32 25.21 1.35
CA THR A 121 0.64 25.75 0.40
C THR A 121 1.86 24.84 0.32
N GLU A 122 2.72 25.02 -0.67
CA GLU A 122 4.00 24.30 -0.72
C GLU A 122 4.82 24.46 0.57
N VAL A 123 4.80 25.66 1.15
CA VAL A 123 5.56 25.99 2.36
C VAL A 123 4.99 25.23 3.56
N SER A 124 3.67 25.29 3.77
CA SER A 124 3.03 24.64 4.92
C SER A 124 3.05 23.12 4.82
N LEU A 125 2.87 22.54 3.63
CA LEU A 125 2.99 21.10 3.41
C LEU A 125 4.42 20.61 3.69
N ARG A 126 5.43 21.31 3.15
CA ARG A 126 6.84 20.95 3.38
C ARG A 126 7.21 21.03 4.85
N GLN A 127 6.72 22.04 5.57
CA GLN A 127 6.93 22.16 7.01
C GLN A 127 6.35 20.95 7.75
N LYS A 128 5.08 20.59 7.51
CA LYS A 128 4.44 19.43 8.13
C LYS A 128 5.19 18.12 7.86
N ILE A 129 5.58 17.89 6.61
CA ILE A 129 6.36 16.70 6.22
C ILE A 129 7.66 16.63 7.00
N ARG A 130 8.40 17.74 7.11
CA ARG A 130 9.68 17.78 7.82
C ARG A 130 9.53 17.52 9.31
N GLU A 131 8.53 18.13 9.94
CA GLU A 131 8.21 17.90 11.36
C GLU A 131 7.84 16.44 11.61
N GLY A 132 7.04 15.83 10.71
CA GLY A 132 6.69 14.41 10.80
C GLY A 132 7.90 13.48 10.62
N ILE A 133 8.74 13.73 9.62
CA ILE A 133 9.99 12.99 9.41
C ILE A 133 10.90 13.07 10.63
N GLU A 134 11.10 14.27 11.17
CA GLU A 134 11.93 14.49 12.36
C GLU A 134 11.40 13.67 13.55
N THR A 135 10.10 13.79 13.83
CA THR A 135 9.45 13.06 14.92
C THR A 135 9.55 11.55 14.75
N TYR A 136 9.24 11.03 13.55
CA TYR A 136 9.22 9.59 13.31
C TYR A 136 10.63 8.99 13.45
N ARG A 137 11.64 9.71 12.95
CA ARG A 137 13.04 9.30 13.09
C ARG A 137 13.54 9.35 14.52
N ALA A 138 13.07 10.29 15.34
CA ALA A 138 13.42 10.34 16.75
C ALA A 138 12.97 9.07 17.51
N HIS A 139 11.88 8.45 17.05
CA HIS A 139 11.38 7.15 17.54
C HIS A 139 12.04 5.92 16.89
N GLY A 140 12.98 6.13 15.96
CA GLY A 140 13.64 5.05 15.21
C GLY A 140 12.82 4.48 14.05
N ALA A 141 11.72 5.14 13.67
CA ALA A 141 10.98 4.82 12.45
C ALA A 141 11.67 5.42 11.20
N LEU A 142 11.14 5.05 10.04
CA LEU A 142 11.61 5.42 8.70
C LEU A 142 12.99 4.88 8.34
N SER A 143 13.14 4.54 7.08
CA SER A 143 14.40 4.05 6.54
C SER A 143 15.29 5.20 6.08
N THR A 144 16.45 4.88 5.53
CA THR A 144 17.40 5.88 5.05
C THR A 144 17.89 5.49 3.66
N TRP A 145 17.86 6.43 2.73
CA TRP A 145 18.48 6.26 1.41
C TRP A 145 20.00 6.06 1.56
N PRO A 146 20.68 5.45 0.57
CA PRO A 146 22.15 5.37 0.57
C PRO A 146 22.86 6.73 0.73
N SER A 147 22.20 7.83 0.34
CA SER A 147 22.68 9.20 0.50
C SER A 147 22.60 9.75 1.93
N GLY A 148 22.00 9.02 2.89
CA GLY A 148 21.77 9.47 4.27
C GLY A 148 20.47 10.25 4.49
N ARG A 149 19.72 10.53 3.41
CA ARG A 149 18.40 11.17 3.48
C ARG A 149 17.33 10.22 4.04
N PRO A 150 16.29 10.72 4.72
CA PRO A 150 15.14 9.90 5.14
C PRO A 150 14.49 9.22 3.92
N ALA A 151 14.07 7.97 4.08
CA ALA A 151 13.37 7.21 3.05
C ALA A 151 12.06 6.63 3.63
N TRP A 152 10.95 6.95 2.99
CA TRP A 152 9.61 6.68 3.50
C TRP A 152 8.57 6.56 2.38
N GLY A 153 7.52 5.78 2.62
CA GLY A 153 6.35 5.64 1.77
C GLY A 153 5.25 6.61 2.19
N PHE A 154 4.40 7.01 1.25
CA PHE A 154 3.33 7.96 1.52
C PHE A 154 1.93 7.41 1.20
N ILE A 155 0.98 7.76 2.05
CA ILE A 155 -0.45 7.72 1.76
C ILE A 155 -1.05 9.09 2.04
N HIS A 156 -1.83 9.60 1.09
CA HIS A 156 -2.61 10.81 1.30
C HIS A 156 -3.96 10.48 1.93
N GLY A 157 -4.19 10.87 3.19
CA GLY A 157 -5.35 10.43 3.97
C GLY A 157 -6.70 10.91 3.45
N ASN A 158 -6.74 12.10 2.86
CA ASN A 158 -7.96 12.58 2.20
C ASN A 158 -8.20 12.00 0.79
N PHE A 159 -7.37 11.06 0.32
CA PHE A 159 -7.34 10.58 -1.06
C PHE A 159 -7.30 11.76 -2.05
N ALA A 160 -6.43 12.73 -1.81
CA ALA A 160 -6.44 14.01 -2.52
C ALA A 160 -5.08 14.41 -3.09
N LEU A 161 -4.18 13.42 -3.25
CA LEU A 161 -2.83 13.59 -3.77
C LEU A 161 -2.76 14.60 -4.93
N ALA A 162 -1.73 15.42 -4.96
CA ALA A 162 -1.50 16.45 -5.98
C ALA A 162 -2.76 17.30 -6.25
N ASN A 163 -3.44 17.75 -5.20
CA ASN A 163 -4.64 18.59 -5.28
C ASN A 163 -5.80 17.99 -6.08
N SER A 164 -5.93 16.67 -6.09
CA SER A 164 -6.85 15.96 -6.99
C SER A 164 -8.31 15.94 -6.56
N ARG A 165 -8.63 16.39 -5.34
CA ARG A 165 -9.98 16.32 -4.77
C ARG A 165 -10.44 17.67 -4.24
N CYS A 166 -11.47 18.21 -4.88
CA CYS A 166 -12.25 19.35 -4.39
C CYS A 166 -13.74 18.99 -4.41
N GLU A 167 -14.44 19.18 -3.29
CA GLU A 167 -15.89 18.94 -3.20
C GLU A 167 -16.61 20.22 -2.73
N GLY A 168 -17.41 20.81 -3.61
CA GLY A 168 -17.95 22.15 -3.36
C GLY A 168 -16.81 23.15 -3.28
N ASP A 169 -16.79 23.94 -2.20
CA ASP A 169 -15.73 24.90 -1.90
C ASP A 169 -14.60 24.30 -1.04
N ALA A 170 -14.72 23.03 -0.62
CA ALA A 170 -13.70 22.38 0.20
C ALA A 170 -12.60 21.76 -0.68
N ASN A 171 -11.36 22.18 -0.44
CA ASN A 171 -10.17 21.56 -1.00
C ASN A 171 -9.53 20.62 0.04
N PHE A 172 -9.22 19.39 -0.38
CA PHE A 172 -8.71 18.34 0.47
C PHE A 172 -7.19 18.12 0.36
N CYS A 173 -6.47 19.09 -0.22
CA CYS A 173 -5.01 19.10 -0.32
C CYS A 173 -4.49 20.55 -0.42
N GLY A 174 -4.62 21.22 -1.57
CA GLY A 174 -4.13 22.59 -1.79
C GLY A 174 -2.86 22.71 -2.65
N VAL A 175 -2.14 21.60 -2.88
CA VAL A 175 -0.80 21.63 -3.49
C VAL A 175 -0.72 20.78 -4.76
N ASN A 176 -0.54 21.41 -5.92
CA ASN A 176 -0.48 20.70 -7.22
C ASN A 176 0.82 19.89 -7.38
N ASN A 177 1.96 20.45 -6.99
CA ASN A 177 3.28 19.83 -7.11
C ASN A 177 3.66 18.95 -5.89
N GLU A 178 2.67 18.45 -5.15
CA GLU A 178 2.87 17.64 -3.95
C GLU A 178 3.86 16.48 -4.18
N LEU A 179 3.75 15.75 -5.29
CA LEU A 179 4.68 14.66 -5.62
C LEU A 179 6.15 15.09 -5.70
N ALA A 180 6.42 16.29 -6.21
CA ALA A 180 7.78 16.83 -6.26
C ALA A 180 8.29 17.20 -4.86
N ILE A 181 7.41 17.71 -3.99
CA ILE A 181 7.74 17.98 -2.57
C ILE A 181 8.05 16.65 -1.86
N LEU A 182 7.19 15.64 -2.03
CA LEU A 182 7.38 14.31 -1.45
C LEU A 182 8.74 13.71 -1.87
N GLU A 183 9.08 13.74 -3.17
CA GLU A 183 10.39 13.27 -3.66
C GLU A 183 11.56 14.04 -3.03
N GLN A 184 11.47 15.37 -2.97
CA GLN A 184 12.51 16.23 -2.40
C GLN A 184 12.72 15.99 -0.91
N GLU A 185 11.67 15.60 -0.18
CA GLU A 185 11.74 15.27 1.25
C GLU A 185 12.01 13.77 1.50
N GLY A 186 12.21 12.98 0.44
CA GLY A 186 12.74 11.60 0.54
C GLY A 186 11.71 10.48 0.37
N CYS A 187 10.49 10.79 -0.05
CA CYS A 187 9.48 9.77 -0.33
C CYS A 187 9.92 8.86 -1.48
N TYR A 188 9.87 7.54 -1.29
CA TYR A 188 10.23 6.56 -2.32
C TYR A 188 9.04 6.14 -3.18
N ALA A 189 7.84 6.05 -2.60
CA ALA A 189 6.62 5.63 -3.30
C ALA A 189 5.34 6.17 -2.65
N ASP A 190 4.31 6.38 -3.46
CA ASP A 190 2.94 6.63 -3.05
C ASP A 190 2.10 5.35 -3.15
N PHE A 191 1.27 5.12 -2.13
CA PHE A 191 0.38 3.96 -2.00
C PHE A 191 -1.10 4.36 -1.91
N THR A 192 -1.47 5.58 -2.30
CA THR A 192 -2.82 6.13 -2.13
C THR A 192 -3.89 5.39 -2.96
N PHE A 193 -3.53 4.73 -4.07
CA PHE A 193 -4.51 4.18 -5.03
C PHE A 193 -4.68 2.67 -4.93
N PRO A 194 -5.92 2.12 -5.02
CA PRO A 194 -7.09 2.74 -5.63
C PRO A 194 -7.88 3.71 -4.73
N ALA A 195 -8.40 4.78 -5.33
CA ALA A 195 -9.37 5.72 -4.76
C ALA A 195 -10.75 5.52 -5.43
N TRP A 196 -11.31 4.30 -5.31
CA TRP A 196 -12.53 3.90 -6.02
C TRP A 196 -13.72 4.85 -5.72
N LYS A 197 -14.50 5.18 -6.77
CA LYS A 197 -15.60 6.15 -6.76
C LYS A 197 -15.22 7.61 -6.46
N SER A 198 -13.93 7.94 -6.43
CA SER A 198 -13.45 9.31 -6.28
C SER A 198 -12.93 9.87 -7.61
N MET A 199 -13.02 11.19 -7.77
CA MET A 199 -12.38 11.93 -8.86
C MET A 199 -10.84 11.81 -8.85
N SER A 200 -10.28 11.53 -7.67
CA SER A 200 -8.85 11.32 -7.46
C SER A 200 -8.33 10.07 -8.16
N GLN A 201 -9.17 9.06 -8.42
CA GLN A 201 -8.71 7.82 -9.07
C GLN A 201 -8.00 8.13 -10.42
N PRO A 202 -6.73 7.74 -10.59
CA PRO A 202 -5.99 7.98 -11.83
C PRO A 202 -6.66 7.33 -13.04
N ARG A 203 -6.38 7.86 -14.24
CA ARG A 203 -6.80 7.24 -15.50
C ARG A 203 -6.11 5.91 -15.75
N GLN A 204 -4.83 5.83 -15.39
CA GLN A 204 -4.05 4.61 -15.40
C GLN A 204 -4.44 3.74 -14.19
N LEU A 205 -4.74 2.46 -14.41
CA LEU A 205 -5.21 1.52 -13.39
C LEU A 205 -4.21 0.37 -13.22
N ASN A 206 -4.29 -0.41 -12.14
CA ASN A 206 -3.55 -1.66 -11.94
C ASN A 206 -2.08 -1.60 -12.41
N SER A 207 -1.35 -0.55 -12.05
CA SER A 207 -0.03 -0.27 -12.61
C SER A 207 0.93 0.32 -11.59
N ILE A 208 2.22 0.18 -11.89
CA ILE A 208 3.33 0.76 -11.16
C ILE A 208 3.99 1.75 -12.12
N TYR A 209 4.05 3.03 -11.77
CA TYR A 209 4.47 4.06 -12.71
C TYR A 209 4.92 5.36 -12.03
N TYR A 210 5.69 6.17 -12.75
CA TYR A 210 6.10 7.50 -12.34
C TYR A 210 5.17 8.54 -12.97
N ALA A 211 4.66 9.49 -12.17
CA ALA A 211 3.80 10.56 -12.68
C ALA A 211 4.51 11.36 -13.80
N ALA A 212 3.76 11.72 -14.86
CA ALA A 212 4.31 12.46 -15.99
C ALA A 212 3.51 13.72 -16.37
N GLY A 213 2.47 14.05 -15.61
CA GLY A 213 1.68 15.27 -15.83
C GLY A 213 2.41 16.52 -15.34
N ASP A 214 1.91 17.68 -15.76
CA ASP A 214 2.43 18.97 -15.36
C ASP A 214 2.26 19.18 -13.84
N PRO A 215 3.35 19.34 -13.05
CA PRO A 215 3.27 19.56 -11.61
C PRO A 215 2.58 20.87 -11.22
N ALA A 216 2.43 21.82 -12.15
CA ALA A 216 1.66 23.04 -11.91
C ALA A 216 0.13 22.79 -11.96
N CYS A 217 -0.31 21.64 -12.44
CA CYS A 217 -1.71 21.26 -12.56
C CYS A 217 -2.11 20.22 -11.49
N PRO A 218 -3.37 20.26 -10.98
CA PRO A 218 -3.88 19.21 -10.12
C PRO A 218 -3.82 17.84 -10.81
N LYS A 219 -3.71 16.78 -10.00
CA LYS A 219 -3.74 15.38 -10.46
C LYS A 219 -2.67 15.10 -11.52
N CYS A 220 -1.47 15.64 -11.35
CA CYS A 220 -0.34 15.44 -12.26
C CYS A 220 0.08 13.95 -12.41
N TYR A 221 -0.40 13.06 -11.55
CA TYR A 221 -0.24 11.60 -11.69
C TYR A 221 -1.28 10.92 -12.57
N ASP A 222 -2.30 11.61 -13.11
CA ASP A 222 -3.45 10.96 -13.76
C ASP A 222 -3.06 9.92 -14.83
N ARG A 223 -1.90 10.14 -15.46
CA ARG A 223 -1.12 9.17 -16.24
C ARG A 223 0.36 9.31 -15.92
N GLY A 224 1.14 8.31 -16.29
CA GLY A 224 2.59 8.43 -16.22
C GLY A 224 3.34 7.39 -17.02
N VAL A 225 4.64 7.31 -16.77
CA VAL A 225 5.54 6.37 -17.43
C VAL A 225 5.61 5.09 -16.59
N PRO A 226 5.22 3.92 -17.14
CA PRO A 226 5.29 2.66 -16.41
C PRO A 226 6.71 2.35 -15.92
N ALA A 227 6.82 1.77 -14.74
CA ALA A 227 8.05 1.12 -14.31
C ALA A 227 8.36 -0.02 -15.29
N GLN A 228 9.61 -0.10 -15.75
CA GLN A 228 10.00 -1.01 -16.82
C GLN A 228 11.27 -1.80 -16.45
N HIS A 229 11.21 -3.10 -16.67
CA HIS A 229 12.31 -4.02 -16.43
C HIS A 229 13.50 -3.71 -17.34
N MET A 230 14.71 -3.76 -16.78
CA MET A 230 15.97 -3.38 -17.45
C MET A 230 15.94 -1.96 -18.03
N SER A 231 15.30 -1.03 -17.34
CA SER A 231 15.24 0.39 -17.72
C SER A 231 15.76 1.26 -16.58
N PRO A 232 16.48 2.36 -16.87
CA PRO A 232 16.77 3.36 -15.86
C PRO A 232 15.49 3.84 -15.21
N ARG A 233 15.53 3.96 -13.87
CA ARG A 233 14.43 4.55 -13.11
C ARG A 233 14.20 5.99 -13.55
N HIS A 234 12.93 6.36 -13.67
CA HIS A 234 12.57 7.76 -13.84
C HIS A 234 12.73 8.53 -12.51
N SER A 235 12.96 9.83 -12.60
CA SER A 235 12.85 10.72 -11.43
C SER A 235 11.39 10.81 -10.99
N GLY A 236 11.17 11.08 -9.70
CA GLY A 236 9.85 11.20 -9.11
C GLY A 236 9.52 10.08 -8.11
N VAL A 237 8.48 10.33 -7.32
CA VAL A 237 7.82 9.30 -6.51
C VAL A 237 7.10 8.32 -7.43
N ILE A 238 7.34 7.02 -7.23
CA ILE A 238 6.64 5.97 -7.96
C ILE A 238 5.26 5.74 -7.33
N LEU A 239 4.22 5.58 -8.15
CA LEU A 239 2.88 5.26 -7.71
C LEU A 239 2.68 3.75 -7.80
N VAL A 240 2.42 3.11 -6.66
CA VAL A 240 2.17 1.67 -6.57
C VAL A 240 0.69 1.42 -6.34
N GLN A 241 -0.03 1.08 -7.42
CA GLN A 241 -1.47 0.86 -7.34
C GLN A 241 -1.82 -0.54 -6.87
N GLY A 242 -2.87 -0.63 -6.04
CA GLY A 242 -3.54 -1.89 -5.73
C GLY A 242 -4.48 -2.37 -6.85
N PRO A 243 -5.09 -3.55 -6.67
CA PRO A 243 -6.00 -4.13 -7.65
C PRO A 243 -7.31 -3.35 -7.72
N LEU A 244 -7.75 -3.00 -8.93
CA LEU A 244 -9.06 -2.43 -9.21
C LEU A 244 -9.73 -3.23 -10.34
N VAL A 245 -10.59 -4.18 -9.96
CA VAL A 245 -11.05 -5.26 -10.84
C VAL A 245 -12.58 -5.31 -10.94
N PRO A 246 -13.16 -5.17 -12.15
CA PRO A 246 -14.59 -5.31 -12.35
C PRO A 246 -15.00 -6.77 -12.23
N HIS A 247 -16.14 -7.01 -11.59
CA HIS A 247 -16.74 -8.34 -11.47
C HIS A 247 -18.26 -8.27 -11.39
N LEU A 248 -18.89 -9.44 -11.49
CA LEU A 248 -20.33 -9.60 -11.37
C LEU A 248 -20.66 -10.17 -10.00
N LYS A 249 -21.49 -9.46 -9.23
CA LYS A 249 -22.02 -9.95 -7.96
C LYS A 249 -23.42 -10.54 -8.19
N PRO A 250 -23.77 -11.66 -7.54
CA PRO A 250 -25.15 -12.14 -7.50
C PRO A 250 -26.10 -11.04 -7.00
N ALA A 251 -27.28 -10.96 -7.61
CA ALA A 251 -28.37 -10.08 -7.26
C ALA A 251 -29.66 -10.90 -7.07
N ARG A 252 -30.72 -10.25 -6.58
CA ARG A 252 -32.02 -10.93 -6.39
C ARG A 252 -32.57 -11.43 -7.72
N GLY A 253 -33.21 -12.59 -7.70
CA GLY A 253 -33.86 -13.18 -8.88
C GLY A 253 -32.91 -13.86 -9.89
N GLY A 254 -31.72 -14.29 -9.46
CA GLY A 254 -30.75 -14.97 -10.34
C GLY A 254 -30.01 -14.06 -11.31
N LEU A 255 -30.18 -12.74 -11.18
CA LEU A 255 -29.46 -11.74 -11.96
C LEU A 255 -28.06 -11.49 -11.40
N PHE A 256 -27.19 -10.93 -12.23
CA PHE A 256 -25.88 -10.42 -11.80
C PHE A 256 -25.85 -8.90 -11.92
N ARG A 257 -25.17 -8.23 -10.99
CA ARG A 257 -24.95 -6.78 -11.04
C ARG A 257 -23.45 -6.46 -11.13
N PRO A 258 -23.04 -5.44 -11.92
CA PRO A 258 -21.67 -4.96 -11.93
C PRO A 258 -21.20 -4.50 -10.56
N ALA A 259 -19.97 -4.83 -10.22
CA ALA A 259 -19.27 -4.41 -9.03
C ALA A 259 -17.78 -4.21 -9.33
N MET A 260 -17.09 -3.58 -8.40
CA MET A 260 -15.64 -3.44 -8.41
C MET A 260 -15.08 -4.05 -7.13
N ASP A 261 -13.92 -4.67 -7.25
CA ASP A 261 -13.04 -5.00 -6.14
C ASP A 261 -11.86 -4.04 -6.21
N ASP A 262 -11.59 -3.29 -5.15
CA ASP A 262 -10.53 -2.28 -5.06
C ASP A 262 -9.38 -2.70 -4.12
N GLY A 263 -9.37 -3.96 -3.71
CA GLY A 263 -8.34 -4.47 -2.80
C GLY A 263 -8.49 -4.03 -1.35
N THR A 264 -9.53 -3.28 -0.99
CA THR A 264 -9.72 -2.81 0.39
C THR A 264 -10.29 -3.91 1.28
N LEU A 265 -9.67 -4.19 2.41
CA LEU A 265 -10.18 -5.04 3.47
C LEU A 265 -11.01 -4.19 4.42
N THR A 266 -12.31 -4.46 4.47
CA THR A 266 -13.26 -3.78 5.37
C THR A 266 -14.23 -4.82 5.92
N ALA A 267 -14.84 -4.58 7.07
CA ALA A 267 -15.85 -5.46 7.68
C ALA A 267 -17.01 -5.78 6.73
N LYS A 268 -17.36 -4.82 5.86
CA LYS A 268 -18.45 -4.95 4.91
C LYS A 268 -18.11 -5.83 3.71
N LEU A 269 -16.87 -5.73 3.21
CA LEU A 269 -16.44 -6.50 2.04
C LEU A 269 -15.89 -7.88 2.45
N GLY A 270 -15.21 -7.94 3.59
CA GLY A 270 -14.59 -9.12 4.15
C GLY A 270 -13.50 -9.72 3.26
N TYR A 271 -12.80 -10.72 3.78
CA TYR A 271 -12.01 -11.61 2.94
C TYR A 271 -12.90 -12.66 2.22
N SER A 272 -12.54 -13.04 0.98
CA SER A 272 -13.01 -14.28 0.35
C SER A 272 -12.01 -14.76 -0.72
N ALA A 273 -12.01 -16.06 -1.01
CA ALA A 273 -11.13 -16.67 -2.02
C ALA A 273 -11.29 -16.04 -3.41
N GLU A 274 -12.52 -15.68 -3.81
CA GLU A 274 -12.77 -15.02 -5.09
C GLU A 274 -12.20 -13.59 -5.15
N ARG A 275 -12.02 -12.93 -4.00
CA ARG A 275 -11.32 -11.63 -3.96
C ARG A 275 -9.84 -11.83 -4.27
N LEU A 276 -9.20 -12.82 -3.62
CA LEU A 276 -7.80 -13.17 -3.87
C LEU A 276 -7.57 -13.51 -5.35
N ASP A 277 -8.46 -14.31 -5.96
CA ASP A 277 -8.41 -14.58 -7.40
C ASP A 277 -8.41 -13.31 -8.25
N ARG A 278 -9.27 -12.35 -7.90
CA ARG A 278 -9.34 -11.06 -8.62
C ARG A 278 -8.06 -10.25 -8.43
N TRP A 279 -7.48 -10.24 -7.24
CA TRP A 279 -6.26 -9.49 -6.97
C TRP A 279 -5.07 -10.05 -7.76
N VAL A 280 -4.94 -11.38 -7.83
CA VAL A 280 -3.95 -12.04 -8.69
C VAL A 280 -4.23 -11.74 -10.18
N GLN A 281 -5.50 -11.79 -10.60
CA GLN A 281 -5.92 -11.46 -11.97
C GLN A 281 -5.72 -9.99 -12.35
N ALA A 282 -5.55 -9.08 -11.39
CA ALA A 282 -5.22 -7.69 -11.68
C ALA A 282 -3.85 -7.55 -12.37
N ARG A 283 -2.95 -8.54 -12.16
CA ARG A 283 -1.62 -8.64 -12.75
C ARG A 283 -0.86 -7.32 -12.72
N VAL A 284 -0.80 -6.68 -11.57
CA VAL A 284 0.03 -5.49 -11.37
C VAL A 284 1.49 -5.96 -11.34
N HIS A 285 2.31 -5.47 -12.27
CA HIS A 285 3.71 -5.87 -12.43
C HIS A 285 4.53 -4.73 -13.04
N VAL A 286 5.85 -4.80 -12.87
CA VAL A 286 6.81 -3.97 -13.62
C VAL A 286 6.79 -4.42 -15.08
N GLN A 287 6.61 -3.49 -16.02
CA GLN A 287 6.47 -3.84 -17.44
C GLN A 287 7.69 -4.60 -17.94
N GLY A 288 7.45 -5.72 -18.62
CA GLY A 288 8.52 -6.63 -19.06
C GLY A 288 8.93 -7.69 -18.04
N ARG A 289 8.38 -7.68 -16.82
CA ARG A 289 8.56 -8.73 -15.78
C ARG A 289 7.22 -9.25 -15.23
N PRO A 290 6.43 -9.96 -16.06
CA PRO A 290 5.05 -10.36 -15.76
C PRO A 290 4.92 -11.53 -14.78
N ASP A 291 6.04 -12.19 -14.48
CA ASP A 291 6.24 -13.24 -13.48
C ASP A 291 6.28 -12.69 -12.05
N TRP A 292 6.46 -11.38 -11.87
CA TRP A 292 6.47 -10.70 -10.57
C TRP A 292 5.18 -9.90 -10.38
N LEU A 293 4.25 -10.44 -9.59
CA LEU A 293 2.95 -9.85 -9.33
C LEU A 293 2.93 -9.13 -7.98
N PHE A 294 2.55 -7.86 -7.99
CA PHE A 294 2.44 -7.04 -6.79
C PHE A 294 0.97 -6.88 -6.38
N ILE A 295 0.62 -7.38 -5.20
CA ILE A 295 -0.72 -7.28 -4.62
C ILE A 295 -0.65 -6.33 -3.44
N LYS A 296 -1.01 -5.08 -3.70
CA LYS A 296 -1.07 -4.02 -2.70
C LYS A 296 -2.51 -3.82 -2.23
N LEU A 297 -2.83 -4.36 -1.05
CA LEU A 297 -4.13 -4.21 -0.40
C LEU A 297 -4.15 -2.99 0.52
N SER A 298 -5.33 -2.50 0.87
CA SER A 298 -5.51 -1.41 1.82
C SER A 298 -6.54 -1.76 2.88
N CYS A 299 -6.51 -1.07 4.02
CA CYS A 299 -7.54 -1.14 5.05
C CYS A 299 -7.56 0.14 5.89
N HIS A 300 -8.55 0.26 6.77
CA HIS A 300 -8.58 1.19 7.90
C HIS A 300 -8.48 0.36 9.19
N GLY A 301 -7.32 -0.23 9.44
CA GLY A 301 -7.16 -1.31 10.41
C GLY A 301 -7.41 -0.92 11.86
N ALA A 302 -7.45 0.39 12.17
CA ALA A 302 -7.81 0.88 13.49
C ALA A 302 -9.32 1.15 13.68
N GLU A 303 -10.10 1.29 12.60
CA GLU A 303 -11.55 1.54 12.66
C GLU A 303 -12.27 0.35 13.29
N ASP A 304 -13.25 0.61 14.17
CA ASP A 304 -13.77 -0.40 15.10
C ASP A 304 -14.29 -1.66 14.38
N GLY A 305 -15.05 -1.50 13.29
CA GLY A 305 -15.61 -2.62 12.54
C GLY A 305 -14.55 -3.34 11.71
N ASP A 306 -13.75 -2.58 10.98
CA ASP A 306 -12.70 -3.12 10.11
C ASP A 306 -11.62 -3.87 10.93
N ARG A 307 -11.18 -3.29 12.05
CA ARG A 307 -10.24 -3.90 13.00
C ARG A 307 -10.73 -5.24 13.52
N GLU A 308 -11.98 -5.30 13.97
CA GLU A 308 -12.58 -6.53 14.49
C GLU A 308 -12.61 -7.61 13.39
N ALA A 309 -13.02 -7.26 12.17
CA ALA A 309 -13.06 -8.21 11.06
C ALA A 309 -11.67 -8.71 10.68
N LEU A 310 -10.67 -7.81 10.64
CA LEU A 310 -9.28 -8.14 10.30
C LEU A 310 -8.66 -9.10 11.31
N LEU A 311 -8.70 -8.75 12.60
CA LEU A 311 -8.00 -9.49 13.65
C LEU A 311 -8.70 -10.78 14.09
N SER A 312 -10.03 -10.87 13.94
CA SER A 312 -10.77 -12.09 14.34
C SER A 312 -10.95 -13.12 13.23
N ARG A 313 -10.83 -12.74 11.96
CA ARG A 313 -11.20 -13.62 10.83
C ARG A 313 -10.41 -13.37 9.55
N ASP A 314 -10.38 -12.14 9.06
CA ASP A 314 -10.06 -11.89 7.65
C ASP A 314 -8.57 -12.03 7.34
N LEU A 315 -7.67 -11.63 8.25
CA LEU A 315 -6.21 -11.77 8.04
C LEU A 315 -5.78 -13.24 8.04
N ASP A 316 -6.20 -14.00 9.05
CA ASP A 316 -5.86 -15.43 9.16
C ASP A 316 -6.39 -16.23 7.95
N ALA A 317 -7.62 -15.94 7.51
CA ALA A 317 -8.22 -16.57 6.34
C ALA A 317 -7.52 -16.17 5.03
N LEU A 318 -7.12 -14.91 4.90
CA LEU A 318 -6.34 -14.42 3.75
C LEU A 318 -5.00 -15.13 3.65
N PHE A 319 -4.22 -15.13 4.73
CA PHE A 319 -2.89 -15.72 4.75
C PHE A 319 -2.93 -17.23 4.51
N SER A 320 -3.83 -17.94 5.20
CA SER A 320 -4.03 -19.38 4.99
C SER A 320 -4.36 -19.74 3.54
N ASP A 321 -5.27 -18.99 2.90
CA ASP A 321 -5.67 -19.27 1.52
C ASP A 321 -4.60 -18.86 0.50
N ALA A 322 -3.87 -17.77 0.76
CA ALA A 322 -2.74 -17.36 -0.07
C ALA A 322 -1.62 -18.41 -0.05
N GLU A 323 -1.26 -18.93 1.12
CA GLU A 323 -0.27 -19.99 1.28
C GLU A 323 -0.71 -21.28 0.59
N ALA A 324 -1.94 -21.71 0.85
CA ALA A 324 -2.46 -22.97 0.31
C ALA A 324 -2.53 -22.99 -1.23
N ARG A 325 -2.76 -21.84 -1.88
CA ARG A 325 -2.98 -21.77 -3.33
C ARG A 325 -1.85 -21.14 -4.13
N TYR A 326 -1.04 -20.30 -3.51
CA TYR A 326 -0.02 -19.50 -4.19
C TYR A 326 1.38 -19.58 -3.55
N ASN A 327 1.68 -20.65 -2.81
CA ASN A 327 3.00 -20.86 -2.21
C ASN A 327 3.54 -22.30 -2.38
N ASP A 328 3.31 -22.92 -3.56
CA ASP A 328 3.73 -24.31 -3.83
C ASP A 328 5.22 -24.44 -4.22
N GLY A 329 5.92 -23.33 -4.43
CA GLY A 329 7.35 -23.28 -4.77
C GLY A 329 7.68 -23.61 -6.24
N GLU A 330 6.73 -24.21 -6.96
CA GLU A 330 6.89 -24.67 -8.35
C GLU A 330 6.18 -23.75 -9.34
N ARG A 331 4.91 -23.45 -9.10
CA ARG A 331 4.10 -22.54 -9.93
C ARG A 331 4.00 -21.16 -9.32
N PHE A 332 3.93 -21.10 -8.00
CA PHE A 332 3.79 -19.85 -7.27
C PHE A 332 4.70 -19.82 -6.04
N ARG A 333 5.33 -18.67 -5.82
CA ARG A 333 6.07 -18.35 -4.60
C ARG A 333 5.43 -17.11 -3.97
N LEU A 334 4.90 -17.26 -2.77
CA LEU A 334 4.33 -16.15 -2.01
C LEU A 334 5.46 -15.44 -1.27
N HIS A 335 5.38 -14.11 -1.20
CA HIS A 335 6.27 -13.27 -0.42
C HIS A 335 5.40 -12.22 0.30
N TYR A 336 5.33 -12.27 1.62
CA TYR A 336 4.73 -11.19 2.40
C TYR A 336 5.72 -10.05 2.50
N VAL A 337 5.34 -8.84 2.11
CA VAL A 337 6.27 -7.71 2.04
C VAL A 337 5.67 -6.43 2.64
N THR A 338 6.52 -5.62 3.27
CA THR A 338 6.14 -4.25 3.65
C THR A 338 6.12 -3.32 2.42
N ALA A 339 5.61 -2.10 2.58
CA ALA A 339 5.64 -1.06 1.55
C ALA A 339 7.07 -0.78 1.05
N ARG A 340 8.06 -0.73 1.96
CA ARG A 340 9.47 -0.54 1.65
C ARG A 340 10.06 -1.72 0.88
N GLU A 341 9.81 -2.94 1.36
CA GLU A 341 10.29 -4.15 0.70
C GLU A 341 9.67 -4.28 -0.71
N MET A 342 8.37 -3.97 -0.86
CA MET A 342 7.69 -3.90 -2.14
C MET A 342 8.36 -2.90 -3.09
N TYR A 343 8.70 -1.72 -2.59
CA TYR A 343 9.44 -0.73 -3.39
C TYR A 343 10.84 -1.25 -3.80
N ASN A 344 11.60 -1.87 -2.89
CA ASN A 344 12.92 -2.42 -3.21
C ASN A 344 12.84 -3.49 -4.31
N LEU A 345 11.83 -4.36 -4.26
CA LEU A 345 11.57 -5.37 -5.27
C LEU A 345 11.20 -4.76 -6.63
N ILE A 346 10.38 -3.71 -6.65
CA ILE A 346 10.09 -2.94 -7.86
C ILE A 346 11.39 -2.35 -8.42
N ALA A 347 12.18 -1.67 -7.58
CA ALA A 347 13.44 -1.06 -8.01
C ALA A 347 14.44 -2.11 -8.52
N ALA A 348 14.50 -3.29 -7.89
CA ALA A 348 15.34 -4.40 -8.32
C ALA A 348 14.89 -4.96 -9.67
N ALA A 349 13.56 -5.05 -9.88
CA ALA A 349 13.01 -5.43 -11.17
C ALA A 349 13.32 -4.40 -12.27
N GLU A 350 13.21 -3.09 -12.00
CA GLU A 350 13.62 -2.06 -12.97
C GLU A 350 15.11 -2.16 -13.31
N ALA A 351 15.95 -2.44 -12.31
CA ALA A 351 17.39 -2.63 -12.48
C ALA A 351 17.79 -3.93 -13.20
N GLY A 352 16.85 -4.83 -13.48
CA GLY A 352 17.15 -6.09 -14.15
C GLY A 352 17.81 -7.13 -13.26
N LEU A 353 17.57 -7.09 -11.93
CA LEU A 353 18.13 -8.08 -11.02
C LEU A 353 17.34 -9.39 -11.06
N ASP A 354 18.04 -10.47 -11.40
CA ASP A 354 17.50 -11.83 -11.55
C ASP A 354 17.75 -12.72 -10.31
N GLY A 355 18.11 -12.13 -9.16
CA GLY A 355 18.30 -12.84 -7.89
C GLY A 355 16.98 -13.33 -7.27
N GLU A 356 17.09 -14.15 -6.23
CA GLU A 356 15.94 -14.62 -5.46
C GLU A 356 15.26 -13.41 -4.77
N PRO A 357 13.93 -13.21 -4.92
CA PRO A 357 13.27 -12.02 -4.40
C PRO A 357 13.43 -11.81 -2.90
N GLY A 358 13.52 -12.89 -2.12
CA GLY A 358 13.76 -12.84 -0.68
C GLY A 358 15.00 -12.05 -0.30
N GLU A 359 16.06 -12.13 -1.11
CA GLU A 359 17.35 -11.42 -0.90
C GLU A 359 17.28 -9.95 -1.32
N LEU A 360 16.30 -9.58 -2.13
CA LEU A 360 16.17 -8.24 -2.72
C LEU A 360 15.26 -7.31 -1.91
N ARG A 361 14.62 -7.82 -0.85
CA ARG A 361 13.72 -7.06 0.04
C ARG A 361 14.38 -5.85 0.68
N ASP A 362 15.70 -5.90 0.89
CA ASP A 362 16.49 -4.84 1.54
C ASP A 362 17.54 -4.21 0.61
N TRP A 363 17.44 -4.45 -0.71
CA TRP A 363 18.52 -4.15 -1.67
C TRP A 363 18.94 -2.68 -1.73
N MET A 364 17.98 -1.74 -1.79
CA MET A 364 18.28 -0.31 -1.97
C MET A 364 18.02 0.51 -0.70
N ILE A 365 16.90 0.25 -0.04
CA ILE A 365 16.50 0.90 1.20
C ILE A 365 16.53 -0.15 2.31
N PRO A 366 17.49 -0.10 3.26
CA PRO A 366 17.54 -1.05 4.37
C PRO A 366 16.36 -0.85 5.33
N PRO A 367 16.08 -1.80 6.24
CA PRO A 367 15.07 -1.61 7.28
C PRO A 367 15.40 -0.41 8.19
N PRO A 368 14.38 0.18 8.86
CA PRO A 368 14.59 1.25 9.82
C PRO A 368 15.62 0.87 10.90
N ARG A 369 16.48 1.83 11.27
CA ARG A 369 17.56 1.64 12.25
C ARG A 369 17.04 1.85 13.68
N SER A 370 16.06 1.06 14.11
CA SER A 370 15.77 1.01 15.55
C SER A 370 16.75 0.02 16.23
N PRO A 371 17.28 0.32 17.44
CA PRO A 371 18.15 -0.59 18.20
C PRO A 371 17.55 -1.99 18.40
N SER A 372 16.22 -2.11 18.34
CA SER A 372 15.48 -3.36 18.49
C SER A 372 15.31 -4.16 17.19
N TYR A 373 15.53 -3.57 16.02
CA TYR A 373 15.54 -4.28 14.73
C TYR A 373 16.84 -5.10 14.51
N GLN A 374 17.94 -4.70 15.16
CA GLN A 374 19.26 -5.35 15.03
C GLN A 374 19.32 -6.76 15.63
N GLY A 375 18.32 -7.16 16.44
CA GLY A 375 18.23 -8.50 17.02
C GLY A 375 18.02 -9.64 16.01
N ARG A 376 17.59 -9.34 14.77
CA ARG A 376 17.37 -10.36 13.73
C ARG A 376 18.65 -10.80 13.00
N GLU A 377 19.63 -9.92 12.79
CA GLU A 377 20.90 -10.32 12.17
C GLU A 377 21.71 -11.27 13.07
N ALA A 378 21.58 -11.15 14.39
CA ALA A 378 22.26 -12.02 15.34
C ALA A 378 21.54 -13.37 15.59
N GLY A 379 20.24 -13.48 15.28
CA GLY A 379 19.42 -14.67 15.58
C GLY A 379 19.33 -15.71 14.45
N LEU A 380 19.73 -15.36 13.22
CA LEU A 380 19.77 -16.26 12.06
C LEU A 380 21.17 -16.83 11.78
N ALA A 381 22.16 -16.45 12.59
CA ALA A 381 23.54 -16.95 12.54
C ALA A 381 23.88 -17.89 13.73
N GLY A 382 22.87 -18.40 14.44
CA GLY A 382 23.01 -19.25 15.63
C GLY A 382 22.58 -20.69 15.41
#